data_AF-A0A954X9N4-F1
#
_entry.id   AF-A0A954X9N4-F1
#
_cell.length_a   1.000
_cell.length_b   1.000
_cell.length_c   1.000
_cell.angle_alpha   90.00
_cell.angle_beta   90.00
_cell.angle_gamma   90.00
#
_symmetry.space_group_name_H-M   'P 1'
#
loop_
_entity.id
_entity.type
_entity.pdbx_description
1 polymer ?
#
loop_
_entity_poly.entity_id
_entity_poly.type
_entity_poly.pdbx_seq_one_letter_code
_entity_poly.pdbx_strand_id
1 'polypeptide(L)'
;AAADPALVLKSEAPAGNSTIEMNGIEPEPFETFPINKGMFMNLPYGFDIGQVKAEQPVTHYDEFVDALIREIIHPLLVPFNYHAGSSGDSNMASASVDVDVYNRMQKSDRIDAEEDILDDDTWQWWQEGLLIPGYFGEGDLSAFRDALPDHVYRWDMTAREHSDPKKVADKIDTLSEDAHMLERDIQEQYFNRSYRDWLAAATQEAEDRAELAKIAGNVVGDNTGSQPSDDEDGAGQREPAEANA
;
A
#
# COMPACT_ATOMS: atom_id res chain seq x y z
N ALA A 1 34.98 -5.42 -24.94
CA ALA A 1 36.10 -6.36 -24.80
C ALA A 1 35.62 -7.73 -25.28
N ALA A 2 36.30 -8.34 -26.26
CA ALA A 2 35.92 -9.65 -26.75
C ALA A 2 36.31 -10.70 -25.70
N ALA A 3 35.35 -11.52 -25.25
CA ALA A 3 35.59 -12.58 -24.29
C ALA A 3 36.58 -13.59 -24.87
N ASP A 4 37.62 -13.94 -24.12
CA ASP A 4 38.47 -15.10 -24.43
C ASP A 4 37.72 -16.36 -23.95
N PRO A 5 37.22 -17.21 -24.86
CA PRO A 5 36.43 -18.37 -24.47
C PRO A 5 37.34 -19.45 -23.88
N ALA A 6 37.08 -19.83 -22.63
CA ALA A 6 37.61 -21.07 -22.07
C ALA A 6 36.75 -22.25 -22.58
N LEU A 7 37.38 -23.13 -23.35
CA LEU A 7 36.75 -24.31 -23.96
C LEU A 7 37.29 -25.57 -23.31
N VAL A 8 36.44 -26.57 -23.15
CA VAL A 8 36.81 -27.90 -22.63
C VAL A 8 36.48 -28.94 -23.68
N LEU A 9 37.46 -29.79 -23.96
CA LEU A 9 37.29 -30.98 -24.78
C LEU A 9 36.78 -32.11 -23.89
N LYS A 10 35.61 -32.66 -24.23
CA LYS A 10 35.02 -33.81 -23.55
C LYS A 10 35.10 -35.02 -24.47
N SER A 11 35.47 -36.18 -23.94
CA SER A 11 35.42 -37.46 -24.66
C SER A 11 34.57 -38.44 -23.88
N GLU A 12 33.73 -39.20 -24.58
CA GLU A 12 32.93 -40.29 -23.99
C GLU A 12 33.66 -41.65 -24.09
N ALA A 13 34.91 -41.67 -24.56
CA ALA A 13 35.69 -42.90 -24.69
C ALA A 13 36.05 -43.48 -23.30
N PRO A 14 36.03 -44.82 -23.13
CA PRO A 14 36.53 -45.47 -21.92
C PRO A 14 37.99 -45.09 -21.65
N ALA A 15 38.35 -44.94 -20.36
CA ALA A 15 39.73 -44.66 -19.96
C ALA A 15 40.70 -45.71 -20.54
N GLY A 16 41.74 -45.27 -21.27
CA GLY A 16 42.71 -46.15 -21.93
C GLY A 16 42.35 -46.58 -23.37
N ASN A 17 41.22 -46.12 -23.94
CA ASN A 17 40.82 -46.44 -25.32
C ASN A 17 40.47 -45.19 -26.15
N SER A 18 41.06 -44.04 -25.81
CA SER A 18 40.97 -42.88 -26.69
C SER A 18 41.92 -43.08 -27.86
N THR A 19 41.49 -42.74 -29.08
CA THR A 19 42.32 -42.82 -30.30
C THR A 19 43.58 -41.94 -30.24
N ILE A 20 43.68 -41.06 -29.23
CA ILE A 20 44.85 -40.22 -28.96
C ILE A 20 45.91 -41.00 -28.16
N GLU A 21 45.52 -41.80 -27.16
CA GLU A 21 46.42 -42.76 -26.49
C GLU A 21 47.01 -43.77 -27.49
N MET A 22 46.23 -44.18 -28.50
CA MET A 22 46.68 -45.11 -29.55
C MET A 22 47.70 -44.49 -30.54
N ASN A 23 47.76 -43.16 -30.65
CA ASN A 23 48.72 -42.44 -31.51
C ASN A 23 49.90 -41.85 -30.70
N GLY A 24 50.05 -42.22 -29.43
CA GLY A 24 51.20 -41.83 -28.59
C GLY A 24 51.18 -40.37 -28.12
N ILE A 25 50.02 -39.72 -28.14
CA ILE A 25 49.84 -38.36 -27.62
C ILE A 25 48.92 -38.50 -26.40
N GLU A 26 49.48 -38.57 -25.20
CA GLU A 26 48.69 -38.46 -23.98
C GLU A 26 48.45 -36.97 -23.73
N PRO A 27 47.21 -36.44 -23.88
CA PRO A 27 46.96 -35.05 -23.56
C PRO A 27 47.12 -34.86 -22.04
N GLU A 28 48.04 -33.99 -21.64
CA GLU A 28 48.22 -33.69 -20.22
C GLU A 28 46.99 -32.90 -19.72
N PRO A 29 46.48 -33.18 -18.50
CA PRO A 29 45.44 -32.37 -17.91
C PRO A 29 45.84 -30.89 -17.92
N PHE A 30 44.93 -30.01 -18.39
CA PHE A 30 45.13 -28.57 -18.54
C PHE A 30 46.07 -28.13 -19.68
N GLU A 31 46.40 -29.01 -20.63
CA GLU A 31 47.13 -28.64 -21.84
C GLU A 31 46.34 -27.64 -22.70
N THR A 32 47.02 -26.58 -23.14
CA THR A 32 46.41 -25.53 -23.97
C THR A 32 46.64 -25.80 -25.46
N PHE A 33 45.56 -25.87 -26.24
CA PHE A 33 45.63 -25.98 -27.70
C PHE A 33 45.42 -24.62 -28.36
N PRO A 34 46.26 -24.23 -29.34
CA PRO A 34 46.07 -22.97 -30.06
C PRO A 34 44.86 -23.06 -30.98
N ILE A 35 43.80 -22.31 -30.65
CA ILE A 35 42.60 -22.17 -31.47
C ILE A 35 42.61 -20.81 -32.15
N ASN A 36 42.59 -20.80 -33.48
CA ASN A 36 42.47 -19.56 -34.26
C ASN A 36 41.02 -19.07 -34.27
N LYS A 37 40.82 -17.81 -33.84
CA LYS A 37 39.50 -17.16 -33.80
C LYS A 37 38.90 -17.11 -35.22
N GLY A 38 37.64 -17.56 -35.36
CA GLY A 38 36.89 -17.51 -36.62
C GLY A 38 37.14 -18.67 -37.60
N MET A 39 37.90 -19.70 -37.20
CA MET A 39 38.10 -20.91 -38.01
C MET A 39 37.24 -22.06 -37.51
N PHE A 40 36.52 -22.71 -38.43
CA PHE A 40 35.86 -23.98 -38.17
C PHE A 40 36.92 -25.10 -38.22
N MET A 41 37.09 -25.85 -37.13
CA MET A 41 38.05 -26.94 -37.05
C MET A 41 37.32 -28.28 -36.92
N ASN A 42 37.83 -29.31 -37.58
CA ASN A 42 37.39 -30.68 -37.35
C ASN A 42 38.00 -31.19 -36.04
N LEU A 43 37.19 -31.81 -35.19
CA LEU A 43 37.63 -32.35 -33.91
C LEU A 43 38.17 -33.78 -34.07
N PRO A 44 39.10 -34.22 -33.19
CA PRO A 44 39.48 -35.62 -33.11
C PRO A 44 38.25 -36.52 -32.88
N TYR A 45 38.24 -37.70 -33.49
CA TYR A 45 37.11 -38.62 -33.42
C TYR A 45 36.77 -38.97 -31.96
N GLY A 46 35.51 -38.73 -31.57
CA GLY A 46 35.01 -39.00 -30.21
C GLY A 46 35.23 -37.86 -29.20
N PHE A 47 35.63 -36.67 -29.63
CA PHE A 47 35.73 -35.47 -28.79
C PHE A 47 34.68 -34.44 -29.18
N ASP A 48 34.02 -33.86 -28.17
CA ASP A 48 33.09 -32.75 -28.30
C ASP A 48 33.66 -31.51 -27.59
N ILE A 49 33.44 -30.32 -28.18
CA ILE A 49 33.83 -29.04 -27.59
C ILE A 49 32.62 -28.46 -26.86
N GLY A 50 32.75 -28.33 -25.54
CA GLY A 50 31.82 -27.55 -24.72
C GLY A 50 32.50 -26.27 -24.23
N GLN A 51 31.79 -25.15 -24.27
CA GLN A 51 32.17 -24.00 -23.45
C GLN A 51 31.92 -24.35 -21.98
N VAL A 52 32.83 -23.94 -21.08
CA VAL A 52 32.55 -24.00 -19.64
C VAL A 52 31.39 -23.05 -19.37
N LYS A 53 30.19 -23.62 -19.25
CA LYS A 53 29.01 -22.87 -18.85
C LYS A 53 29.17 -22.57 -17.36
N ALA A 54 29.34 -21.30 -17.02
CA ALA A 54 29.28 -20.89 -15.63
C ALA A 54 27.84 -21.12 -15.15
N GLU A 55 27.60 -22.21 -14.42
CA GLU A 55 26.32 -22.50 -13.73
C GLU A 55 26.14 -21.64 -12.46
N GLN A 56 26.78 -20.47 -12.40
CA GLN A 56 26.51 -19.55 -11.30
C GLN A 56 25.04 -19.13 -11.37
N PRO A 57 24.32 -19.04 -10.23
CA PRO A 57 22.93 -18.65 -10.23
C PRO A 57 22.81 -17.25 -10.83
N VAL A 58 22.23 -17.16 -12.04
CA VAL A 58 22.14 -15.91 -12.84
C VAL A 58 20.90 -15.09 -12.46
N THR A 59 20.11 -15.58 -11.51
CA THR A 59 18.91 -14.93 -10.97
C THR A 59 19.10 -15.06 -9.46
N HIS A 60 19.07 -14.02 -8.64
CA HIS A 60 18.00 -13.04 -8.52
C HIS A 60 18.57 -11.75 -7.91
N TYR A 61 18.99 -10.80 -8.74
CA TYR A 61 19.43 -9.50 -8.22
C TYR A 61 18.29 -8.81 -7.45
N ASP A 62 17.07 -8.91 -7.96
CA ASP A 62 15.89 -8.30 -7.34
C ASP A 62 15.54 -8.94 -5.99
N GLU A 63 15.59 -10.27 -5.85
CA GLU A 63 15.37 -10.92 -4.55
C GLU A 63 16.45 -10.55 -3.52
N PHE A 64 17.69 -10.36 -3.96
CA PHE A 64 18.77 -9.87 -3.11
C PHE A 64 18.52 -8.43 -2.65
N VAL A 65 18.12 -7.54 -3.57
CA VAL A 65 17.78 -6.15 -3.26
C VAL A 65 16.57 -6.10 -2.33
N ASP A 66 15.54 -6.88 -2.58
CA ASP A 66 14.34 -6.96 -1.74
C ASP A 66 14.67 -7.46 -0.33
N ALA A 67 15.53 -8.47 -0.21
CA ALA A 67 16.00 -8.95 1.08
C ALA A 67 16.77 -7.85 1.85
N LEU A 68 17.63 -7.11 1.17
CA LEU A 68 18.39 -6.01 1.75
C LEU A 68 17.49 -4.85 2.18
N ILE A 69 16.49 -4.48 1.36
CA ILE A 69 15.48 -3.48 1.72
C ILE A 69 14.69 -3.95 2.95
N ARG A 70 14.25 -5.21 2.98
CA ARG A 70 13.52 -5.78 4.13
C ARG A 70 14.32 -5.70 5.42
N GLU A 71 15.64 -5.93 5.36
CA GLU A 71 16.53 -5.80 6.52
C GLU A 71 16.64 -4.35 7.00
N ILE A 72 16.74 -3.39 6.07
CA ILE A 72 16.84 -1.95 6.40
C ILE A 72 15.54 -1.40 6.99
N ILE A 73 14.38 -1.83 6.49
CA ILE A 73 13.08 -1.29 6.93
C ILE A 73 12.53 -1.95 8.18
N HIS A 74 13.01 -3.15 8.55
CA HIS A 74 12.50 -3.89 9.70
C HIS A 74 12.56 -3.10 11.02
N PRO A 75 13.65 -2.38 11.34
CA PRO A 75 13.71 -1.52 12.52
C PRO A 75 12.74 -0.34 12.50
N LEU A 76 12.28 0.08 11.30
CA LEU A 76 11.32 1.17 11.13
C LEU A 76 9.87 0.69 11.21
N LEU A 77 9.63 -0.63 11.36
CA LEU A 77 8.29 -1.23 11.37
C LEU A 77 7.42 -0.87 10.14
N VAL A 78 8.07 -0.44 9.05
CA VAL A 78 7.42 -0.13 7.78
C VAL A 78 7.26 -1.42 6.97
N PRO A 79 6.06 -1.71 6.45
CA PRO A 79 5.81 -2.92 5.70
C PRO A 79 6.40 -2.81 4.29
N PHE A 80 6.87 -3.93 3.76
CA PHE A 80 7.62 -3.95 2.49
C PHE A 80 6.80 -3.38 1.31
N ASN A 81 5.50 -3.63 1.27
CA ASN A 81 4.60 -3.12 0.24
C ASN A 81 4.52 -1.59 0.18
N TYR A 82 4.68 -0.89 1.31
CA TYR A 82 4.73 0.58 1.35
C TYR A 82 6.04 1.10 0.77
N HIS A 83 7.16 0.44 1.07
CA HIS A 83 8.46 0.83 0.56
C HIS A 83 8.66 0.47 -0.92
N ALA A 84 8.18 -0.69 -1.34
CA ALA A 84 8.23 -1.14 -2.72
C ALA A 84 7.19 -0.45 -3.61
N GLY A 85 6.17 0.20 -3.02
CA GLY A 85 5.07 0.83 -3.75
C GLY A 85 4.20 -0.15 -4.54
N SER A 86 4.29 -1.45 -4.23
CA SER A 86 3.59 -2.53 -4.92
C SER A 86 3.14 -3.57 -3.90
N SER A 87 1.93 -4.09 -4.10
CA SER A 87 1.38 -5.22 -3.34
C SER A 87 1.18 -6.46 -4.22
N GLY A 88 1.90 -6.56 -5.34
CA GLY A 88 1.72 -7.64 -6.32
C GLY A 88 1.87 -9.06 -5.73
N ASP A 89 2.78 -9.23 -4.77
CA ASP A 89 3.06 -10.52 -4.14
C ASP A 89 2.25 -10.77 -2.86
N SER A 90 1.38 -9.84 -2.49
CA SER A 90 0.58 -9.88 -1.26
C SER A 90 -0.90 -10.02 -1.57
N ASN A 91 -1.60 -10.84 -0.79
CA ASN A 91 -3.05 -10.84 -0.83
C ASN A 91 -3.61 -9.71 0.08
N MET A 92 -4.90 -9.39 -0.08
CA MET A 92 -5.51 -8.30 0.70
C MET A 92 -5.47 -8.52 2.21
N ALA A 93 -5.51 -9.77 2.67
CA ALA A 93 -5.45 -10.09 4.10
C ALA A 93 -4.04 -9.87 4.67
N SER A 94 -3.00 -10.34 3.98
CA SER A 94 -1.60 -10.15 4.40
C SER A 94 -1.23 -8.66 4.36
N ALA A 95 -1.59 -7.97 3.28
CA ALA A 95 -1.39 -6.52 3.17
C ALA A 95 -2.17 -5.73 4.24
N SER A 96 -3.25 -6.28 4.79
CA SER A 96 -3.96 -5.65 5.91
C SER A 96 -3.26 -5.86 7.25
N VAL A 97 -2.72 -7.06 7.49
CA VAL A 97 -1.97 -7.38 8.71
C VAL A 97 -0.68 -6.56 8.78
N ASP A 98 0.04 -6.46 7.66
CA ASP A 98 1.29 -5.71 7.59
C ASP A 98 1.09 -4.20 7.87
N VAL A 99 -0.04 -3.65 7.41
CA VAL A 99 -0.43 -2.27 7.69
C VAL A 99 -0.87 -2.05 9.14
N ASP A 100 -1.49 -3.05 9.78
CA ASP A 100 -1.90 -2.93 11.19
C ASP A 100 -0.69 -2.72 12.11
N VAL A 101 0.42 -3.41 11.85
CA VAL A 101 1.67 -3.23 12.62
C VAL A 101 2.20 -1.80 12.47
N TYR A 102 2.21 -1.30 11.24
CA TYR A 102 2.64 0.07 10.94
C TYR A 102 1.76 1.12 11.62
N ASN A 103 0.43 0.96 11.54
CA ASN A 103 -0.51 1.88 12.18
C ASN A 103 -0.36 1.89 13.71
N ARG A 104 -0.02 0.75 14.33
CA ARG A 104 0.26 0.68 15.77
C ARG A 104 1.55 1.40 16.14
N MET A 105 2.61 1.28 15.32
CA MET A 105 3.83 2.08 15.49
C MET A 105 3.50 3.57 15.39
N GLN A 106 2.78 4.00 14.34
CA GLN A 106 2.39 5.40 14.18
C GLN A 106 1.57 5.92 15.37
N LYS A 107 0.75 5.08 15.99
CA LYS A 107 0.04 5.45 17.22
C LYS A 107 0.99 5.71 18.38
N SER A 108 2.05 4.92 18.53
CA SER A 108 3.10 5.16 19.52
C SER A 108 3.80 6.49 19.23
N ASP A 109 4.26 6.70 17.99
CA ASP A 109 4.95 7.94 17.59
C ASP A 109 4.07 9.18 17.81
N ARG A 110 2.75 9.07 17.63
CA ARG A 110 1.80 10.15 17.93
C ARG A 110 1.74 10.46 19.42
N ILE A 111 1.67 9.44 20.28
CA ILE A 111 1.68 9.63 21.73
C ILE A 111 2.98 10.30 22.16
N ASP A 112 4.11 9.81 21.64
CA ASP A 112 5.42 10.40 21.93
C ASP A 112 5.47 11.87 21.45
N ALA A 113 4.92 12.18 20.26
CA ALA A 113 4.84 13.55 19.76
C ALA A 113 3.87 14.44 20.57
N GLU A 114 2.79 13.88 21.08
CA GLU A 114 1.86 14.57 21.99
C GLU A 114 2.59 15.00 23.27
N GLU A 115 3.27 14.05 23.92
CA GLU A 115 3.96 14.27 25.21
C GLU A 115 5.22 15.14 25.07
N ASP A 116 6.05 14.91 24.04
CA ASP A 116 7.37 15.55 23.92
C ASP A 116 7.35 16.91 23.22
N ILE A 117 6.33 17.18 22.39
CA ILE A 117 6.31 18.37 21.52
C ILE A 117 5.00 19.15 21.70
N LEU A 118 3.87 18.49 21.48
CA LEU A 118 2.60 19.22 21.37
C LEU A 118 2.13 19.79 22.71
N ASP A 119 2.33 19.08 23.82
CA ASP A 119 1.92 19.57 25.14
C ASP A 119 2.67 20.84 25.55
N ASP A 120 3.98 20.89 25.31
CA ASP A 120 4.80 22.06 25.59
C ASP A 120 4.42 23.25 24.68
N ASP A 121 4.25 23.01 23.38
CA ASP A 121 3.84 24.05 22.42
C ASP A 121 2.42 24.56 22.72
N THR A 122 1.50 23.66 23.06
CA THR A 122 0.11 23.99 23.40
C THR A 122 0.05 24.77 24.72
N TRP A 123 0.87 24.40 25.70
CA TRP A 123 1.02 25.17 26.93
C TRP A 123 1.52 26.59 26.68
N GLN A 124 2.55 26.74 25.84
CA GLN A 124 3.06 28.06 25.49
C GLN A 124 2.00 28.90 24.77
N TRP A 125 1.31 28.33 23.77
CA TRP A 125 0.23 29.00 23.08
C TRP A 125 -0.91 29.41 24.04
N TRP A 126 -1.27 28.54 24.98
CA TRP A 126 -2.28 28.82 25.99
C TRP A 126 -1.92 30.02 26.87
N GLN A 127 -0.68 30.06 27.37
CA GLN A 127 -0.19 31.17 28.19
C GLN A 127 -0.19 32.49 27.44
N GLU A 128 0.26 32.51 26.18
CA GLU A 128 0.24 33.71 25.34
C GLU A 128 -1.19 34.15 25.03
N GLY A 129 -2.10 33.21 24.77
CA GLY A 129 -3.53 33.48 24.55
C GLY A 129 -4.20 34.13 25.77
N LEU A 130 -3.84 33.73 26.99
CA LEU A 130 -4.36 34.33 28.22
C LEU A 130 -3.94 35.79 28.42
N LEU A 131 -2.84 36.23 27.80
CA LEU A 131 -2.40 37.62 27.86
C LEU A 131 -3.24 38.55 26.96
N ILE A 132 -3.97 38.00 26.00
CA ILE A 132 -4.79 38.74 25.03
C ILE A 132 -6.24 38.77 25.53
N PRO A 133 -6.77 39.93 25.95
CA PRO A 133 -8.14 40.01 26.46
C PRO A 133 -9.17 39.58 25.41
N GLY A 134 -10.02 38.61 25.77
CA GLY A 134 -11.08 38.10 24.90
C GLY A 134 -10.65 37.09 23.84
N TYR A 135 -9.39 36.65 23.81
CA TYR A 135 -8.89 35.70 22.80
C TYR A 135 -9.64 34.36 22.83
N PHE A 136 -9.95 33.86 24.03
CA PHE A 136 -10.72 32.63 24.24
C PHE A 136 -12.22 32.86 24.47
N GLY A 137 -12.72 34.08 24.20
CA GLY A 137 -14.11 34.46 24.43
C GLY A 137 -14.38 35.05 25.82
N GLU A 138 -15.65 35.13 26.18
CA GLU A 138 -16.12 35.70 27.45
C GLU A 138 -16.10 34.63 28.54
N GLY A 139 -15.20 34.75 29.51
CA GLY A 139 -15.11 33.83 30.64
C GLY A 139 -13.90 34.13 31.53
N ASP A 140 -14.01 33.79 32.82
CA ASP A 140 -12.87 33.82 33.73
C ASP A 140 -12.08 32.51 33.59
N LEU A 141 -10.93 32.59 32.93
CA LEU A 141 -10.00 31.47 32.74
C LEU A 141 -8.87 31.45 33.78
N SER A 142 -8.97 32.24 34.85
CA SER A 142 -7.94 32.32 35.89
C SER A 142 -7.63 30.96 36.54
N ALA A 143 -8.60 30.04 36.58
CA ALA A 143 -8.42 28.69 37.09
C ALA A 143 -7.44 27.83 36.25
N PHE A 144 -7.22 28.19 34.98
CA PHE A 144 -6.35 27.47 34.04
C PHE A 144 -5.03 28.22 33.78
N ARG A 145 -4.66 29.13 34.67
CA ARG A 145 -3.38 29.84 34.57
C ARG A 145 -2.20 28.95 34.91
N ASP A 146 -2.39 28.05 35.87
CA ASP A 146 -1.32 27.20 36.42
C ASP A 146 -1.32 25.79 35.80
N ALA A 147 -2.34 25.43 35.02
CA ALA A 147 -2.45 24.15 34.33
C ALA A 147 -3.31 24.29 33.06
N LEU A 148 -2.92 23.56 32.02
CA LEU A 148 -3.69 23.47 30.78
C LEU A 148 -5.04 22.76 31.05
N PRO A 149 -6.14 23.16 30.42
CA PRO A 149 -7.40 22.41 30.49
C PRO A 149 -7.22 20.96 30.02
N ASP A 150 -8.07 20.06 30.54
CA ASP A 150 -8.17 18.70 30.01
C ASP A 150 -8.50 18.77 28.52
N HIS A 151 -7.59 18.25 27.70
CA HIS A 151 -7.67 18.29 26.25
C HIS A 151 -7.21 16.95 25.66
N VAL A 152 -7.51 16.73 24.39
CA VAL A 152 -7.11 15.53 23.64
C VAL A 152 -6.76 15.96 22.23
N TYR A 153 -5.61 15.52 21.72
CA TYR A 153 -5.26 15.70 20.33
C TYR A 153 -6.04 14.71 19.48
N ARG A 154 -6.72 15.23 18.46
CA ARG A 154 -7.42 14.41 17.48
C ARG A 154 -6.63 14.38 16.19
N TRP A 155 -5.71 13.43 16.11
CA TRP A 155 -5.08 13.09 14.85
C TRP A 155 -6.15 12.60 13.88
N ASP A 156 -6.05 13.00 12.61
CA ASP A 156 -6.85 12.35 11.59
C ASP A 156 -6.57 10.84 11.70
N MET A 157 -7.65 10.07 11.82
CA MET A 157 -7.49 8.64 11.85
C MET A 157 -6.95 8.23 10.49
N THR A 158 -5.66 7.93 10.43
CA THR A 158 -5.08 7.06 9.39
C THR A 158 -5.50 5.61 9.64
N ALA A 159 -6.65 5.40 10.28
CA ALA A 159 -7.27 4.10 10.34
C ALA A 159 -7.67 3.77 8.92
N ARG A 160 -7.17 2.64 8.44
CA ARG A 160 -7.55 2.10 7.15
C ARG A 160 -9.06 2.03 7.10
N GLU A 161 -9.69 2.84 6.25
CA GLU A 161 -11.07 2.57 5.84
C GLU A 161 -11.11 1.10 5.47
N HIS A 162 -11.92 0.33 6.19
CA HIS A 162 -12.05 -1.10 5.89
C HIS A 162 -12.30 -1.22 4.38
N SER A 163 -11.69 -2.23 3.74
CA SER A 163 -11.77 -2.37 2.27
C SER A 163 -13.21 -2.41 1.73
N ASP A 164 -14.17 -2.69 2.62
CA ASP A 164 -15.60 -2.60 2.39
C ASP A 164 -16.22 -1.59 3.38
N PRO A 165 -16.55 -0.37 2.93
CA PRO A 165 -17.20 0.66 3.74
C PRO A 165 -18.58 0.24 4.27
N LYS A 166 -19.29 -0.62 3.54
CA LYS A 166 -20.62 -1.08 3.94
C LYS A 166 -20.55 -1.91 5.21
N LYS A 167 -19.55 -2.78 5.34
CA LYS A 167 -19.34 -3.56 6.58
C LYS A 167 -19.07 -2.69 7.80
N VAL A 168 -18.45 -1.52 7.61
CA VAL A 168 -18.22 -0.56 8.70
C VAL A 168 -19.53 0.10 9.08
N ALA A 169 -20.31 0.56 8.10
CA ALA A 169 -21.63 1.12 8.33
C ALA A 169 -22.56 0.12 9.03
N ASP A 170 -22.70 -1.10 8.52
CA ASP A 170 -23.54 -2.16 9.10
C ASP A 170 -23.13 -2.47 10.56
N LYS A 171 -21.82 -2.44 10.86
CA LYS A 171 -21.30 -2.61 12.22
C LYS A 171 -21.69 -1.43 13.12
N ILE A 172 -21.55 -0.19 12.63
CA ILE A 172 -21.93 1.02 13.36
C ILE A 172 -23.43 1.02 13.65
N ASP A 173 -24.25 0.67 12.67
CA ASP A 173 -25.71 0.57 12.82
C ASP A 173 -26.07 -0.47 13.89
N THR A 174 -25.49 -1.67 13.83
CA THR A 174 -25.71 -2.72 14.83
C THR A 174 -25.33 -2.24 16.25
N LEU A 175 -24.19 -1.56 16.40
CA LEU A 175 -23.74 -1.03 17.70
C LEU A 175 -24.63 0.11 18.22
N SER A 176 -25.15 0.93 17.33
CA SER A 176 -26.07 2.02 17.63
C SER A 176 -27.44 1.48 18.07
N GLU A 177 -27.97 0.49 17.36
CA GLU A 177 -29.23 -0.19 17.69
C GLU A 177 -29.17 -0.89 19.05
N ASP A 178 -28.06 -1.55 19.37
CA ASP A 178 -27.84 -2.22 20.67
C ASP A 178 -27.50 -1.25 21.82
N ALA A 179 -27.49 0.07 21.56
CA ALA A 179 -27.12 1.13 22.51
C ALA A 179 -25.70 0.98 23.10
N HIS A 180 -24.81 0.28 22.38
CA HIS A 180 -23.40 0.16 22.72
C HIS A 180 -22.56 1.33 22.21
N MET A 181 -23.09 2.11 21.27
CA MET A 181 -22.45 3.33 20.76
C MET A 181 -23.50 4.43 20.59
N LEU A 182 -23.21 5.62 21.14
CA LEU A 182 -24.06 6.78 20.96
C LEU A 182 -23.65 7.54 19.70
N GLU A 183 -24.59 8.28 19.12
CA GLU A 183 -24.34 9.14 17.95
C GLU A 183 -23.18 10.12 18.19
N ARG A 184 -23.05 10.64 19.42
CA ARG A 184 -21.90 11.47 19.81
C ARG A 184 -20.57 10.74 19.59
N ASP A 185 -20.49 9.49 20.04
CA ASP A 185 -19.27 8.70 19.97
C ASP A 185 -18.96 8.36 18.50
N ILE A 186 -19.97 8.16 17.65
CA ILE A 186 -19.81 7.97 16.21
C ILE A 186 -19.18 9.22 15.58
N GLN A 187 -19.78 10.40 15.78
CA GLN A 187 -19.29 11.64 15.19
C GLN A 187 -17.87 11.99 15.66
N GLU A 188 -17.62 11.81 16.95
CA GLU A 188 -16.35 12.20 17.54
C GLU A 188 -15.22 11.21 17.26
N GLN A 189 -15.49 9.90 17.29
CA GLN A 189 -14.45 8.88 17.12
C GLN A 189 -14.25 8.50 15.66
N TYR A 190 -15.30 8.38 14.84
CA TYR A 190 -15.16 7.96 13.44
C TYR A 190 -14.99 9.13 12.49
N PHE A 191 -15.73 10.21 12.68
CA PHE A 191 -15.75 11.34 11.74
C PHE A 191 -14.88 12.52 12.17
N ASN A 192 -14.23 12.43 13.33
CA ASN A 192 -13.44 13.49 13.93
C ASN A 192 -14.15 14.86 13.92
N ARG A 193 -15.47 14.83 14.15
CA ARG A 193 -16.34 16.01 14.13
C ARG A 193 -16.97 16.22 15.49
N SER A 194 -17.08 17.49 15.91
CA SER A 194 -17.85 17.86 17.10
C SER A 194 -19.31 17.46 16.92
N TYR A 195 -19.84 16.69 17.88
CA TYR A 195 -21.25 16.27 17.86
C TYR A 195 -22.20 17.46 17.85
N ARG A 196 -21.86 18.56 18.54
CA ARG A 196 -22.70 19.77 18.58
C ARG A 196 -22.79 20.44 17.22
N ASP A 197 -21.67 20.56 16.53
CA ASP A 197 -21.61 21.18 15.20
C ASP A 197 -22.25 20.28 14.14
N TRP A 198 -22.16 18.96 14.32
CA TRP A 198 -22.90 17.99 13.54
C TRP A 198 -24.40 18.13 13.74
N LEU A 199 -24.87 18.16 14.99
CA LEU A 199 -26.29 18.26 15.31
C LEU A 199 -26.89 19.54 14.74
N ALA A 200 -26.20 20.67 14.89
CA ALA A 200 -26.64 21.95 14.34
C ALA A 200 -26.78 21.91 12.81
N ALA A 201 -25.81 21.31 12.11
CA ALA A 201 -25.89 21.15 10.66
C ALA A 201 -27.01 20.18 10.25
N ALA A 202 -27.17 19.05 10.94
CA ALA A 202 -28.20 18.07 10.66
C ALA A 202 -29.61 18.65 10.87
N THR A 203 -29.79 19.49 11.90
CA THR A 203 -31.05 20.22 12.09
C THR A 203 -31.31 21.22 10.98
N GLN A 204 -30.28 21.97 10.55
CA GLN A 204 -30.40 22.91 9.43
C GLN A 204 -30.76 22.18 8.13
N GLU A 205 -30.08 21.06 7.82
CA GLU A 205 -30.38 20.25 6.64
C GLU A 205 -31.80 19.68 6.65
N ALA A 206 -32.32 19.32 7.82
CA ALA A 206 -33.70 18.87 7.97
C ALA A 206 -34.70 20.00 7.70
N GLU A 207 -34.41 21.21 8.17
CA GLU A 207 -35.19 22.42 7.88
C GLU A 207 -35.15 22.77 6.39
N ASP A 208 -33.97 22.79 5.78
CA ASP A 208 -33.75 23.07 4.36
C ASP A 208 -34.48 22.04 3.49
N ARG A 209 -34.39 20.74 3.85
CA ARG A 209 -35.10 19.67 3.13
C ARG A 209 -36.62 19.81 3.26
N ALA A 210 -37.11 20.23 4.42
CA ALA A 210 -38.53 20.51 4.61
C ALA A 210 -39.00 21.73 3.81
N GLU A 211 -38.16 22.76 3.67
CA GLU A 211 -38.44 23.93 2.82
C GLU A 211 -38.46 23.55 1.33
N LEU A 212 -37.45 22.79 0.87
CA LEU A 212 -37.41 22.28 -0.51
C LEU A 212 -38.62 21.40 -0.83
N ALA A 213 -39.09 20.58 0.10
CA ALA A 213 -40.30 19.78 -0.08
C ALA A 213 -41.56 20.65 -0.25
N LYS A 214 -41.66 21.79 0.46
CA LYS A 214 -42.75 22.75 0.27
C LYS A 214 -42.67 23.44 -1.09
N ILE A 215 -41.47 23.81 -1.53
CA ILE A 215 -41.24 24.42 -2.85
C ILE A 215 -41.57 23.41 -3.95
N ALA A 216 -41.08 22.18 -3.86
CA ALA A 216 -41.38 21.10 -4.82
C ALA A 216 -42.88 20.77 -4.85
N GLY A 217 -43.54 20.71 -3.69
CA GLY A 217 -45.00 20.54 -3.60
C GLY A 217 -45.79 21.68 -4.25
N ASN A 218 -45.28 22.92 -4.19
CA ASN A 218 -45.86 24.06 -4.90
C ASN A 218 -45.59 24.04 -6.42
N VAL A 219 -44.48 23.45 -6.87
CA VAL A 219 -44.15 23.32 -8.31
C VAL A 219 -44.99 22.23 -9.00
N VAL A 220 -45.37 21.16 -8.29
CA VAL A 220 -46.27 20.12 -8.83
C VAL A 220 -47.73 20.62 -8.93
N GLY A 221 -48.07 21.72 -8.25
CA GLY A 221 -49.39 22.35 -8.31
C GLY A 221 -49.69 23.17 -9.57
N ASP A 222 -48.72 23.42 -10.45
CA ASP A 222 -48.88 24.35 -11.58
C ASP A 222 -48.27 23.87 -12.90
N ASN A 223 -48.21 22.56 -13.14
CA ASN A 223 -47.86 22.05 -14.47
C ASN A 223 -48.73 20.87 -14.91
N THR A 224 -50.00 21.16 -15.21
CA THR A 224 -50.81 20.34 -16.11
C THR A 224 -50.35 20.59 -17.54
N GLY A 225 -49.56 19.68 -18.12
CA GLY A 225 -49.42 19.66 -19.57
C GLY A 225 -48.24 18.87 -20.11
N SER A 226 -48.59 17.70 -20.68
CA SER A 226 -47.88 16.97 -21.75
C SER A 226 -47.12 15.72 -21.30
N GLN A 227 -47.77 14.58 -21.49
CA GLN A 227 -47.08 13.30 -21.68
C GLN A 227 -46.27 13.33 -22.99
N PRO A 228 -45.05 12.78 -22.99
CA PRO A 228 -44.52 12.09 -24.15
C PRO A 228 -44.64 10.57 -23.95
N SER A 229 -44.86 9.89 -25.06
CA SER A 229 -44.99 8.45 -25.24
C SER A 229 -43.72 7.69 -24.84
N ASP A 230 -43.91 6.56 -24.15
CA ASP A 230 -42.90 5.52 -23.97
C ASP A 230 -42.74 4.76 -25.29
N ASP A 231 -41.78 5.19 -26.11
CA ASP A 231 -41.16 4.33 -27.12
C ASP A 231 -39.92 3.67 -26.50
N GLU A 232 -39.87 2.36 -26.66
CA GLU A 232 -38.82 1.44 -26.24
C GLU A 232 -37.44 1.89 -26.74
N ASP A 233 -36.41 1.81 -25.88
CA ASP A 233 -35.06 1.50 -26.36
C ASP A 233 -34.22 0.84 -25.25
N GLY A 234 -33.89 -0.43 -25.50
CA GLY A 234 -33.14 -1.30 -24.61
C GLY A 234 -31.71 -0.82 -24.38
N ALA A 235 -31.34 -0.67 -23.12
CA ALA A 235 -29.94 -0.54 -22.72
C ALA A 235 -29.20 -1.85 -23.02
N GLY A 236 -28.40 -1.82 -24.09
CA GLY A 236 -27.58 -2.92 -24.54
C GLY A 236 -26.68 -3.48 -23.45
N GLN A 237 -26.91 -4.75 -23.11
CA GLN A 237 -25.93 -5.61 -22.48
C GLN A 237 -24.73 -5.72 -23.43
N ARG A 238 -23.57 -5.19 -23.02
CA ARG A 238 -22.30 -5.53 -23.68
C ARG A 238 -21.87 -6.91 -23.17
N GLU A 239 -22.04 -7.91 -24.01
CA GLU A 239 -21.45 -9.23 -23.80
C GLU A 239 -19.91 -9.15 -23.84
N PRO A 240 -19.21 -9.98 -23.04
CA PRO A 240 -17.75 -10.05 -23.06
C PRO A 240 -17.25 -10.69 -24.36
N ALA A 241 -16.19 -10.11 -24.93
CA ALA A 241 -15.57 -10.60 -26.16
C ALA A 241 -15.05 -12.03 -25.99
N GLU A 242 -15.55 -12.94 -26.83
CA GLU A 242 -15.01 -14.28 -26.99
C GLU A 242 -13.58 -14.21 -27.54
N ALA A 243 -12.65 -14.83 -26.82
CA ALA A 243 -11.32 -15.14 -27.31
C ALA A 243 -11.43 -16.22 -28.40
N ASN A 244 -11.04 -15.91 -29.63
CA ASN A 244 -10.84 -16.90 -30.67
C ASN A 244 -9.34 -17.09 -30.94
N ALA A 245 -8.93 -18.35 -30.78
CA ALA A 245 -7.84 -19.13 -31.38
C ALA A 245 -6.60 -18.40 -31.96
#